data_AF-A0A424HST9-F1
#
_entry.id   AF-A0A424HST9-F1
#
_cell.length_a   1.000
_cell.length_b   1.000
_cell.length_c   1.000
_cell.angle_alpha   90.00
_cell.angle_beta   90.00
_cell.angle_gamma   90.00
#
_symmetry.space_group_name_H-M   'P 1'
#
loop_
_entity.id
_entity.type
_entity.pdbx_description
1 polymer ?
#
loop_
_entity_poly.entity_id
_entity_poly.type
_entity_poly.pdbx_seq_one_letter_code
_entity_poly.pdbx_strand_id
1 'polypeptide(L)'
;MQRSYRGSRWSRGSKGRGQRQRSYRWSRGSKGRGQRQRSYRAIDISPEIYILPVGSLMQYYFILSTINMSSYTAAYSTLISILTITIYAAIAGDDGVLLLFLLNIAGLAGLAMLFGNRSPERYAKAFIIVMIIVWILFLNAVPYDLNTNKASVMEYIPDTHKPFTAMYSPTHTLGYPLILKPAICSRISKGVKIIRNKKEEDSYFTEYDPKETVIQEYIPYANEVGILYERHLTNDDHGSIVSITVKESSNKIKEGCRNGVTCIDRTSALNSPKLNNVVDSISRKIPHFYLGRYDVLYENEDELRDGNFYIVEANAQMGFDLRPFVHFERWFFARTLMGLKNMLKGRGYSTQSLLRLSHHTVSNCITCRDWEKIFSCYT
;
A
#
# COMPACT_ATOMS: atom_id res chain seq x y z
N MET A 1 25.68 62.50 -12.39
CA MET A 1 25.13 63.72 -11.77
C MET A 1 24.20 63.29 -10.65
N GLN A 2 24.54 63.69 -9.43
CA GLN A 2 23.88 63.33 -8.17
C GLN A 2 22.51 64.01 -8.03
N ARG A 3 21.59 63.36 -7.31
CA ARG A 3 20.75 64.06 -6.32
C ARG A 3 20.49 63.15 -5.12
N SER A 4 21.03 63.60 -4.00
CA SER A 4 20.86 63.11 -2.64
C SER A 4 19.69 63.83 -1.97
N TYR A 5 19.08 63.21 -0.95
CA TYR A 5 18.63 63.80 0.32
C TYR A 5 18.39 62.61 1.28
N ARG A 6 19.27 62.34 2.27
CA ARG A 6 19.13 62.68 3.71
C ARG A 6 17.67 62.56 4.19
N GLY A 7 17.29 61.77 5.19
CA GLY A 7 18.01 61.11 6.28
C GLY A 7 17.25 61.40 7.58
N SER A 8 16.83 60.39 8.33
CA SER A 8 16.44 60.54 9.74
C SER A 8 16.77 59.28 10.51
N ARG A 9 17.67 59.47 11.47
CA ARG A 9 18.24 58.51 12.40
C ARG A 9 17.39 58.54 13.68
N TRP A 10 16.89 57.40 14.13
CA TRP A 10 16.55 57.17 15.53
C TRP A 10 17.11 55.82 15.98
N SER A 11 17.59 55.83 17.22
CA SER A 11 18.56 54.92 17.79
C SER A 11 17.95 53.89 18.73
N ARG A 12 18.64 52.75 18.84
CA ARG A 12 18.78 51.84 20.00
C ARG A 12 17.53 51.05 20.44
N GLY A 13 17.69 49.72 20.41
CA GLY A 13 17.45 48.94 21.63
C GLY A 13 16.80 47.57 21.45
N SER A 14 17.59 46.55 21.77
CA SER A 14 17.22 45.35 22.52
C SER A 14 16.93 44.03 21.77
N LYS A 15 17.86 43.12 22.02
CA LYS A 15 17.69 41.73 22.49
C LYS A 15 17.15 40.70 21.48
N GLY A 16 18.10 39.87 21.04
CA GLY A 16 17.83 38.61 20.37
C GLY A 16 16.97 37.66 21.21
N ARG A 17 16.26 36.79 20.50
CA ARG A 17 15.71 35.56 21.05
C ARG A 17 16.21 34.41 20.19
N GLY A 18 17.04 33.59 20.83
CA GLY A 18 17.65 32.42 20.23
C GLY A 18 16.63 31.37 19.83
N GLN A 19 17.03 30.60 18.81
CA GLN A 19 16.41 29.36 18.40
C GLN A 19 16.35 28.41 19.62
N ARG A 20 15.14 28.03 20.02
CA ARG A 20 14.93 26.98 21.02
C ARG A 20 15.21 25.63 20.37
N GLN A 21 16.42 25.12 20.52
CA GLN A 21 16.68 23.69 20.42
C GLN A 21 15.92 22.99 21.57
N ARG A 22 14.95 22.14 21.24
CA ARG A 22 14.30 21.26 22.22
C ARG A 22 15.12 19.99 22.36
N SER A 23 15.97 19.94 23.39
CA SER A 23 16.66 18.72 23.81
C SER A 23 15.74 17.88 24.70
N TYR A 24 15.36 16.68 24.27
CA TYR A 24 14.69 15.71 25.14
C TYR A 24 15.72 15.02 26.03
N ARG A 25 15.67 15.30 27.33
CA ARG A 25 16.52 14.68 28.36
C ARG A 25 15.85 13.41 28.87
N TRP A 26 16.42 12.26 28.54
CA TRP A 26 16.00 10.96 29.09
C TRP A 26 16.41 10.85 30.57
N SER A 27 15.45 10.82 31.48
CA SER A 27 15.69 10.48 32.88
C SER A 27 15.66 8.96 33.07
N ARG A 28 16.84 8.37 33.31
CA ARG A 28 16.98 7.00 33.83
C ARG A 28 16.52 6.98 35.29
N GLY A 29 15.41 6.29 35.56
CA GLY A 29 14.94 5.97 36.91
C GLY A 29 14.92 4.46 37.12
N SER A 30 16.01 3.93 37.67
CA SER A 30 16.11 2.55 38.15
C SER A 30 15.56 2.46 39.58
N LYS A 31 14.49 1.68 39.80
CA LYS A 31 14.21 1.04 41.10
C LYS A 31 13.54 -0.32 40.86
N GLY A 32 14.26 -1.38 41.17
CA GLY A 32 13.70 -2.72 41.26
C GLY A 32 12.89 -2.92 42.54
N ARG A 33 11.97 -3.88 42.50
CA ARG A 33 11.57 -4.77 43.62
C ARG A 33 10.51 -5.76 43.13
N GLY A 34 10.68 -7.02 43.55
CA GLY A 34 9.55 -7.94 43.73
C GLY A 34 9.47 -9.09 42.72
N GLN A 35 10.26 -10.14 42.94
CA GLN A 35 9.95 -11.48 42.44
C GLN A 35 8.54 -11.91 42.92
N ARG A 36 7.68 -12.30 41.98
CA ARG A 36 6.65 -13.32 42.22
C ARG A 36 6.73 -14.30 41.06
N GLN A 37 7.36 -15.45 41.32
CA GLN A 37 7.23 -16.63 40.47
C GLN A 37 5.75 -17.05 40.46
N ARG A 38 5.08 -16.91 39.32
CA ARG A 38 3.87 -17.66 39.01
C ARG A 38 4.30 -18.87 38.18
N SER A 39 4.20 -20.04 38.78
CA SER A 39 4.31 -21.32 38.10
C SER A 39 3.11 -21.48 37.15
N TYR A 40 3.35 -21.33 35.86
CA TYR A 40 2.41 -21.84 34.86
C TYR A 40 2.76 -23.30 34.62
N ARG A 41 1.83 -24.21 34.94
CA ARG A 41 1.86 -25.58 34.42
C ARG A 41 1.86 -25.48 32.90
N ALA A 42 2.91 -26.01 32.27
CA ALA A 42 2.88 -26.29 30.85
C ALA A 42 1.74 -27.28 30.61
N ILE A 43 0.68 -26.83 29.94
CA ILE A 43 -0.24 -27.74 29.28
C ILE A 43 0.49 -28.10 27.99
N ASP A 44 1.02 -29.31 27.97
CA ASP A 44 1.59 -29.93 26.79
C ASP A 44 0.42 -30.17 25.82
N ILE A 45 0.28 -29.31 24.82
CA ILE A 45 -0.60 -29.56 23.68
C ILE A 45 0.33 -29.91 22.53
N SER A 46 0.68 -31.18 22.44
CA SER A 46 1.25 -31.77 21.24
C SER A 46 0.27 -31.51 20.08
N PRO A 47 0.67 -30.78 19.02
CA PRO A 47 -0.09 -30.86 17.79
C PRO A 47 0.27 -32.21 17.17
N GLU A 48 -0.61 -33.20 17.33
CA GLU A 48 -0.67 -34.30 16.37
C GLU A 48 -1.02 -33.69 15.01
N ILE A 49 0.02 -33.24 14.30
CA ILE A 49 -0.06 -33.00 12.88
C ILE A 49 -0.21 -34.39 12.26
N TYR A 50 -1.44 -34.74 11.87
CA TYR A 50 -1.68 -35.83 10.94
C TYR A 50 -1.00 -35.45 9.61
N ILE A 51 0.28 -35.79 9.49
CA ILE A 51 0.96 -35.85 8.20
C ILE A 51 0.37 -37.07 7.49
N LEU A 52 -0.58 -36.83 6.59
CA LEU A 52 -1.00 -37.86 5.64
C LEU A 52 0.25 -38.35 4.89
N PRO A 53 0.51 -39.67 4.81
CA PRO A 53 1.71 -40.17 4.16
C PRO A 53 1.70 -39.80 2.68
N VAL A 54 2.79 -39.22 2.19
CA VAL A 54 3.03 -38.83 0.79
C VAL A 54 2.77 -39.99 -0.20
N GLY A 55 2.74 -41.24 0.27
CA GLY A 55 2.43 -42.43 -0.52
C GLY A 55 0.98 -42.53 -1.02
N SER A 56 0.00 -41.91 -0.36
CA SER A 56 -1.43 -42.05 -0.74
C SER A 56 -1.83 -41.21 -1.95
N LEU A 57 -1.12 -40.12 -2.22
CA LEU A 57 -1.41 -39.18 -3.33
C LEU A 57 -0.79 -39.60 -4.66
N MET A 58 0.38 -40.27 -4.63
CA MET A 58 0.99 -40.86 -5.83
C MET A 58 0.12 -41.97 -6.43
N GLN A 59 -0.58 -42.75 -5.59
CA GLN A 59 -1.55 -43.74 -6.07
C GLN A 59 -2.77 -43.09 -6.75
N TYR A 60 -3.22 -41.94 -6.27
CA TYR A 60 -4.31 -41.18 -6.93
C TYR A 60 -3.88 -40.60 -8.29
N TYR A 61 -2.65 -40.11 -8.39
CA TYR A 61 -2.08 -39.59 -9.64
C TYR A 61 -1.89 -40.70 -10.68
N PHE A 62 -1.48 -41.90 -10.25
CA PHE A 62 -1.27 -43.06 -11.12
C PHE A 62 -2.59 -43.72 -11.60
N ILE A 63 -3.63 -43.70 -10.74
CA ILE A 63 -4.98 -44.14 -11.12
C ILE A 63 -5.59 -43.16 -12.14
N LEU A 64 -5.32 -41.86 -12.04
CA LEU A 64 -5.81 -40.86 -13.01
C LEU A 64 -5.04 -40.89 -14.34
N SER A 65 -3.75 -41.26 -14.35
CA SER A 65 -2.94 -41.33 -15.57
C SER A 65 -3.14 -42.60 -16.41
N THR A 66 -3.84 -43.61 -15.90
CA THR A 66 -4.12 -44.88 -16.60
C THR A 66 -5.53 -44.95 -17.19
N ILE A 67 -6.37 -43.95 -16.91
CA ILE A 67 -7.71 -43.83 -17.50
C ILE A 67 -7.56 -43.20 -18.88
N ASN A 68 -8.02 -43.88 -19.93
CA ASN A 68 -8.09 -43.31 -21.27
C ASN A 68 -9.13 -42.17 -21.26
N MET A 69 -8.65 -40.95 -21.09
CA MET A 69 -9.45 -39.82 -20.67
C MET A 69 -10.00 -39.05 -21.87
N SER A 70 -11.32 -39.16 -22.06
CA SER A 70 -12.08 -38.23 -22.91
C SER A 70 -11.81 -36.78 -22.51
N SER A 71 -11.93 -35.84 -23.46
CA SER A 71 -11.59 -34.41 -23.31
C SER A 71 -12.17 -33.70 -22.08
N TYR A 72 -13.27 -34.21 -21.50
CA TYR A 72 -13.90 -33.64 -20.33
C TYR A 72 -13.10 -33.86 -19.03
N THR A 73 -12.42 -34.99 -18.86
CA THR A 73 -11.73 -35.30 -17.59
C THR A 73 -10.40 -34.56 -17.44
N ALA A 74 -9.73 -34.19 -18.54
CA ALA A 74 -8.56 -33.32 -18.53
C ALA A 74 -8.89 -31.87 -18.10
N ALA A 75 -10.09 -31.39 -18.45
CA ALA A 75 -10.58 -30.08 -18.00
C ALA A 75 -10.87 -30.09 -16.50
N TYR A 76 -11.48 -31.18 -15.99
CA TYR A 76 -11.69 -31.37 -14.55
C TYR A 76 -10.38 -31.46 -13.77
N SER A 77 -9.37 -32.17 -14.28
CA SER A 77 -8.05 -32.24 -13.61
C SER A 77 -7.35 -30.88 -13.59
N THR A 78 -7.52 -30.07 -14.64
CA THR A 78 -6.98 -28.70 -14.72
C THR A 78 -7.70 -27.77 -13.73
N LEU A 79 -9.03 -27.85 -13.63
CA LEU A 79 -9.83 -27.10 -12.65
C LEU A 79 -9.49 -27.49 -11.21
N ILE A 80 -9.35 -28.79 -10.92
CA ILE A 80 -8.93 -29.29 -9.60
C ILE A 80 -7.50 -28.84 -9.29
N SER A 81 -6.60 -28.84 -10.28
CA SER A 81 -5.22 -28.36 -10.10
C SER A 81 -5.19 -26.85 -9.82
N ILE A 82 -5.98 -26.06 -10.55
CA ILE A 82 -6.14 -24.62 -10.30
C ILE A 82 -6.73 -24.39 -8.91
N LEU A 83 -7.77 -25.12 -8.52
CA LEU A 83 -8.40 -25.03 -7.20
C LEU A 83 -7.46 -25.47 -6.08
N THR A 84 -6.63 -26.48 -6.30
CA THR A 84 -5.65 -26.99 -5.33
C THR A 84 -4.50 -26.00 -5.16
N ILE A 85 -3.99 -25.43 -6.25
CA ILE A 85 -3.00 -24.35 -6.23
C ILE A 85 -3.60 -23.10 -5.56
N THR A 86 -4.89 -22.82 -5.79
CA THR A 86 -5.66 -21.73 -5.17
C THR A 86 -5.75 -21.91 -3.65
N ILE A 87 -6.12 -23.11 -3.19
CA ILE A 87 -6.20 -23.44 -1.76
C ILE A 87 -4.79 -23.41 -1.14
N TYR A 88 -3.78 -23.94 -1.82
CA TYR A 88 -2.40 -23.93 -1.34
C TYR A 88 -1.83 -22.51 -1.23
N ALA A 89 -2.05 -21.64 -2.22
CA ALA A 89 -1.62 -20.24 -2.19
C ALA A 89 -2.35 -19.41 -1.12
N ALA A 90 -3.64 -19.69 -0.90
CA ALA A 90 -4.42 -19.06 0.17
C ALA A 90 -3.96 -19.52 1.57
N ILE A 91 -3.58 -20.79 1.74
CA ILE A 91 -3.05 -21.35 3.00
C ILE A 91 -1.60 -20.92 3.24
N ALA A 92 -0.78 -20.77 2.19
CA ALA A 92 0.62 -20.38 2.29
C ALA A 92 0.84 -18.88 2.62
N GLY A 93 -0.23 -18.09 2.69
CA GLY A 93 -0.16 -16.72 3.18
C GLY A 93 0.51 -15.73 2.23
N ASP A 94 0.74 -16.06 0.96
CA ASP A 94 1.30 -15.12 -0.01
C ASP A 94 0.19 -14.32 -0.72
N ASP A 95 0.42 -13.01 -0.90
CA ASP A 95 -0.43 -12.11 -1.69
C ASP A 95 -0.53 -12.63 -3.12
N GLY A 96 -1.45 -13.57 -3.38
CA GLY A 96 -1.83 -14.06 -4.71
C GLY A 96 -3.26 -13.68 -5.05
N VAL A 97 -3.82 -12.66 -4.39
CA VAL A 97 -5.26 -12.36 -4.37
C VAL A 97 -5.81 -11.98 -5.74
N LEU A 98 -5.05 -11.23 -6.53
CA LEU A 98 -5.47 -10.93 -7.89
C LEU A 98 -5.25 -12.14 -8.81
N LEU A 99 -4.19 -12.92 -8.63
CA LEU A 99 -4.02 -14.19 -9.33
C LEU A 99 -5.20 -15.13 -9.01
N LEU A 100 -5.66 -15.18 -7.77
CA LEU A 100 -6.83 -15.92 -7.31
C LEU A 100 -8.12 -15.40 -7.96
N PHE A 101 -8.32 -14.08 -8.09
CA PHE A 101 -9.45 -13.50 -8.81
C PHE A 101 -9.40 -13.81 -10.31
N LEU A 102 -8.23 -13.68 -10.93
CA LEU A 102 -7.98 -14.01 -12.34
C LEU A 102 -8.19 -15.52 -12.61
N LEU A 103 -7.77 -16.39 -11.69
CA LEU A 103 -7.99 -17.84 -11.74
C LEU A 103 -9.46 -18.20 -11.51
N ASN A 104 -10.20 -17.45 -10.69
CA ASN A 104 -11.65 -17.64 -10.50
C ASN A 104 -12.44 -17.17 -11.73
N ILE A 105 -12.07 -16.06 -12.39
CA ILE A 105 -12.66 -15.67 -13.67
C ILE A 105 -12.28 -16.68 -14.77
N ALA A 106 -11.05 -17.22 -14.77
CA ALA A 106 -10.68 -18.32 -15.65
C ALA A 106 -11.48 -19.60 -15.36
N GLY A 107 -11.80 -19.87 -14.08
CA GLY A 107 -12.70 -20.94 -13.65
C GLY A 107 -14.16 -20.74 -14.09
N LEU A 108 -14.66 -19.50 -14.07
CA LEU A 108 -15.97 -19.13 -14.62
C LEU A 108 -15.99 -19.24 -16.15
N ALA A 109 -14.89 -18.91 -16.83
CA ALA A 109 -14.72 -19.18 -18.25
C ALA A 109 -14.68 -20.69 -18.53
N GLY A 110 -14.08 -21.49 -17.64
CA GLY A 110 -14.13 -22.96 -17.68
C GLY A 110 -15.53 -23.53 -17.44
N LEU A 111 -16.33 -22.93 -16.53
CA LEU A 111 -17.74 -23.27 -16.37
C LEU A 111 -18.55 -22.91 -17.62
N ALA A 112 -18.28 -21.77 -18.26
CA ALA A 112 -18.89 -21.41 -19.55
C ALA A 112 -18.48 -22.37 -20.69
N MET A 113 -17.32 -23.04 -20.61
CA MET A 113 -16.94 -24.14 -21.51
C MET A 113 -17.78 -25.41 -21.26
N LEU A 114 -18.16 -25.70 -20.01
CA LEU A 114 -18.99 -26.87 -19.66
C LEU A 114 -20.43 -26.72 -20.15
N PHE A 115 -20.94 -25.49 -20.26
CA PHE A 115 -22.33 -25.22 -20.67
C PHE A 115 -22.49 -24.63 -22.09
N GLY A 116 -21.38 -24.39 -22.81
CA GLY A 116 -21.40 -23.75 -24.13
C GLY A 116 -20.68 -24.54 -25.20
N ASN A 117 -21.38 -24.86 -26.30
CA ASN A 117 -20.87 -25.57 -27.48
C ASN A 117 -19.89 -24.72 -28.33
N ARG A 118 -18.80 -24.21 -27.74
CA ARG A 118 -17.82 -23.32 -28.40
C ARG A 118 -16.38 -23.74 -28.11
N SER A 119 -15.47 -23.45 -29.04
CA SER A 119 -14.06 -23.85 -28.94
C SER A 119 -13.32 -23.16 -27.78
N PRO A 120 -12.49 -23.87 -27.00
CA PRO A 120 -11.75 -23.33 -25.84
C PRO A 120 -10.91 -22.08 -26.16
N GLU A 121 -10.36 -22.02 -27.38
CA GLU A 121 -9.56 -20.90 -27.87
C GLU A 121 -10.33 -19.57 -27.88
N ARG A 122 -11.62 -19.59 -28.24
CA ARG A 122 -12.45 -18.37 -28.28
C ARG A 122 -12.67 -17.79 -26.88
N TYR A 123 -12.82 -18.65 -25.87
CA TYR A 123 -12.97 -18.22 -24.49
C TYR A 123 -11.67 -17.68 -23.90
N ALA A 124 -10.53 -18.34 -24.18
CA ALA A 124 -9.23 -17.83 -23.76
C ALA A 124 -8.95 -16.44 -24.34
N LYS A 125 -9.24 -16.24 -25.64
CA LYS A 125 -9.15 -14.92 -26.29
C LYS A 125 -10.07 -13.89 -25.64
N ALA A 126 -11.34 -14.23 -25.41
CA ALA A 126 -12.29 -13.34 -24.76
C ALA A 126 -11.85 -12.96 -23.35
N PHE A 127 -11.37 -13.93 -22.56
CA PHE A 127 -10.84 -13.71 -21.22
C PHE A 127 -9.65 -12.73 -21.23
N ILE A 128 -8.66 -12.97 -22.11
CA ILE A 128 -7.51 -12.07 -22.25
C ILE A 128 -7.96 -10.65 -22.61
N ILE A 129 -8.90 -10.51 -23.53
CA ILE A 129 -9.47 -9.20 -23.91
C ILE A 129 -10.13 -8.52 -22.70
N VAL A 130 -10.96 -9.23 -21.94
CA VAL A 130 -11.60 -8.67 -20.73
C VAL A 130 -10.55 -8.25 -19.71
N MET A 131 -9.48 -9.04 -19.52
CA MET A 131 -8.41 -8.69 -18.60
C MET A 131 -7.64 -7.45 -19.02
N ILE A 132 -7.35 -7.31 -20.32
CA ILE A 132 -6.74 -6.09 -20.86
C ILE A 132 -7.65 -4.88 -20.65
N ILE A 133 -8.97 -5.03 -20.88
CA ILE A 133 -9.94 -3.95 -20.65
C ILE A 133 -9.97 -3.55 -19.18
N VAL A 134 -10.11 -4.50 -18.24
CA VAL A 134 -10.12 -4.22 -16.79
C VAL A 134 -8.82 -3.55 -16.37
N TRP A 135 -7.68 -4.03 -16.87
CA TRP A 135 -6.39 -3.43 -16.58
C TRP A 135 -6.28 -1.99 -17.08
N ILE A 136 -6.69 -1.70 -18.31
CA ILE A 136 -6.72 -0.34 -18.85
C ILE A 136 -7.64 0.55 -18.02
N LEU A 137 -8.83 0.07 -17.65
CA LEU A 137 -9.74 0.82 -16.79
C LEU A 137 -9.10 1.13 -15.43
N PHE A 138 -8.42 0.16 -14.83
CA PHE A 138 -7.73 0.37 -13.57
C PHE A 138 -6.64 1.42 -13.70
N LEU A 139 -5.78 1.36 -14.71
CA LEU A 139 -4.74 2.38 -14.94
C LEU A 139 -5.35 3.77 -15.07
N ASN A 140 -6.52 3.88 -15.70
CA ASN A 140 -7.23 5.14 -15.87
C ASN A 140 -8.04 5.58 -14.63
N ALA A 141 -8.17 4.74 -13.61
CA ALA A 141 -8.84 5.12 -12.36
C ALA A 141 -8.00 6.15 -11.57
N VAL A 142 -6.67 6.03 -11.63
CA VAL A 142 -5.70 6.98 -11.06
C VAL A 142 -4.59 7.25 -12.11
N PRO A 143 -4.84 8.12 -13.11
CA PRO A 143 -3.92 8.34 -14.22
C PRO A 143 -2.75 9.28 -13.84
N TYR A 144 -1.85 8.80 -12.98
CA TYR A 144 -0.62 9.53 -12.60
C TYR A 144 0.38 9.68 -13.76
N ASP A 145 1.23 10.70 -13.71
CA ASP A 145 2.35 10.80 -14.67
C ASP A 145 3.36 9.67 -14.41
N LEU A 146 4.04 9.20 -15.47
CA LEU A 146 5.10 8.19 -15.42
C LEU A 146 6.28 8.60 -14.52
N ASN A 147 6.46 9.91 -14.29
CA ASN A 147 7.51 10.44 -13.43
C ASN A 147 7.09 10.50 -11.94
N THR A 148 5.85 10.13 -11.62
CA THR A 148 5.32 10.22 -10.26
C THR A 148 5.94 9.12 -9.38
N ASN A 149 6.56 9.53 -8.26
CA ASN A 149 7.15 8.67 -7.23
C ASN A 149 6.70 9.04 -5.80
N LYS A 150 7.24 8.32 -4.81
CA LYS A 150 6.91 8.48 -3.37
C LYS A 150 7.14 9.88 -2.85
N ALA A 151 8.19 10.55 -3.28
CA ALA A 151 8.42 11.92 -2.88
C ALA A 151 7.45 12.89 -3.57
N SER A 152 7.24 12.74 -4.88
CA SER A 152 6.43 13.68 -5.67
C SER A 152 4.96 13.75 -5.23
N VAL A 153 4.34 12.62 -4.83
CA VAL A 153 2.94 12.64 -4.33
C VAL A 153 2.85 13.41 -3.02
N MET A 154 3.88 13.29 -2.17
CA MET A 154 3.94 13.97 -0.88
C MET A 154 4.07 15.49 -1.04
N GLU A 155 4.58 16.01 -2.17
CA GLU A 155 4.69 17.45 -2.42
C GLU A 155 3.33 18.16 -2.41
N TYR A 156 2.27 17.48 -2.84
CA TYR A 156 0.90 18.03 -2.90
C TYR A 156 0.19 18.05 -1.53
N ILE A 157 0.71 17.33 -0.53
CA ILE A 157 0.14 17.28 0.81
C ILE A 157 0.67 18.49 1.61
N PRO A 158 -0.18 19.21 2.37
CA PRO A 158 0.28 20.33 3.21
C PRO A 158 1.32 19.89 4.24
N ASP A 159 2.33 20.73 4.51
CA ASP A 159 3.39 20.44 5.50
C ASP A 159 2.85 20.19 6.92
N THR A 160 1.66 20.70 7.24
CA THR A 160 0.98 20.41 8.50
C THR A 160 0.46 18.98 8.63
N HIS A 161 0.39 18.23 7.52
CA HIS A 161 -0.17 16.88 7.45
C HIS A 161 0.79 15.86 6.80
N LYS A 162 2.08 16.19 6.67
CA LYS A 162 3.12 15.24 6.22
C LYS A 162 4.43 15.47 6.97
N PRO A 163 5.24 14.43 7.21
CA PRO A 163 6.63 14.63 7.56
C PRO A 163 7.40 15.24 6.38
N PHE A 164 8.49 15.95 6.68
CA PHE A 164 9.44 16.31 5.62
C PHE A 164 9.81 15.06 4.81
N THR A 165 9.72 15.14 3.49
CA THR A 165 9.96 14.00 2.57
C THR A 165 10.64 14.51 1.32
N ALA A 166 11.76 13.90 0.92
CA ALA A 166 12.50 14.26 -0.29
C ALA A 166 13.25 13.05 -0.86
N MET A 167 13.76 13.16 -2.07
CA MET A 167 14.80 12.25 -2.56
C MET A 167 16.09 12.47 -1.76
N TYR A 168 16.80 11.39 -1.44
CA TYR A 168 18.01 11.46 -0.65
C TYR A 168 19.13 12.23 -1.39
N SER A 169 19.88 13.02 -0.63
CA SER A 169 21.09 13.70 -1.07
C SER A 169 22.17 13.54 0.00
N PRO A 170 23.43 13.26 -0.35
CA PRO A 170 24.53 13.16 0.63
C PRO A 170 24.78 14.44 1.45
N THR A 171 24.22 15.57 1.03
CA THR A 171 24.31 16.88 1.69
C THR A 171 23.06 17.25 2.49
N HIS A 172 22.19 16.27 2.77
CA HIS A 172 20.98 16.50 3.57
C HIS A 172 21.31 17.03 4.97
N THR A 173 20.35 17.75 5.56
CA THR A 173 20.49 18.39 6.88
C THR A 173 19.52 17.83 7.92
N LEU A 174 18.82 16.75 7.59
CA LEU A 174 17.81 16.16 8.46
C LEU A 174 18.48 15.46 9.65
N GLY A 175 18.00 15.74 10.86
CA GLY A 175 18.49 15.10 12.08
C GLY A 175 18.02 13.66 12.22
N TYR A 176 18.74 12.87 13.04
CA TYR A 176 18.30 11.53 13.43
C TYR A 176 17.36 11.56 14.65
N PRO A 177 16.44 10.58 14.79
CA PRO A 177 16.17 9.52 13.83
C PRO A 177 15.46 10.03 12.57
N LEU A 178 15.71 9.37 11.44
CA LEU A 178 15.06 9.61 10.16
C LEU A 178 14.61 8.30 9.53
N ILE A 179 13.81 8.36 8.48
CA ILE A 179 13.38 7.19 7.70
C ILE A 179 14.07 7.22 6.34
N LEU A 180 14.68 6.09 5.96
CA LEU A 180 15.06 5.81 4.57
C LEU A 180 14.15 4.73 4.00
N LYS A 181 13.67 4.94 2.78
CA LYS A 181 12.85 3.97 2.05
C LYS A 181 13.10 4.05 0.54
N PRO A 182 13.03 2.93 -0.21
CA PRO A 182 13.12 2.98 -1.66
C PRO A 182 11.99 3.82 -2.27
N ALA A 183 12.31 4.65 -3.26
CA ALA A 183 11.37 5.53 -3.94
C ALA A 183 10.31 4.76 -4.75
N ILE A 184 10.68 3.59 -5.27
CA ILE A 184 9.86 2.74 -6.14
C ILE A 184 9.59 1.40 -5.45
N CYS A 185 10.58 0.53 -5.24
CA CYS A 185 10.33 -0.82 -4.74
C CYS A 185 10.17 -0.92 -3.22
N SER A 186 8.94 -0.95 -2.68
CA SER A 186 8.71 -1.20 -1.23
C SER A 186 7.63 -2.25 -0.97
N ARG A 187 7.75 -3.43 -1.59
CA ARG A 187 6.86 -4.56 -1.30
C ARG A 187 6.88 -4.84 0.21
N ILE A 188 5.72 -4.77 0.86
CA ILE A 188 5.54 -5.10 2.29
C ILE A 188 6.54 -4.32 3.19
N SER A 189 6.72 -3.01 2.93
CA SER A 189 7.66 -2.17 3.70
C SER A 189 9.13 -2.63 3.66
N LYS A 190 9.50 -3.53 2.74
CA LYS A 190 10.89 -3.97 2.57
C LYS A 190 11.76 -2.77 2.19
N GLY A 191 12.87 -2.62 2.92
CA GLY A 191 13.77 -1.48 2.77
C GLY A 191 13.32 -0.21 3.49
N VAL A 192 12.17 -0.18 4.17
CA VAL A 192 11.84 0.95 5.06
C VAL A 192 12.59 0.77 6.38
N LYS A 193 13.53 1.67 6.70
CA LYS A 193 14.30 1.61 7.95
C LYS A 193 14.27 2.94 8.70
N ILE A 194 14.06 2.87 10.02
CA ILE A 194 14.36 3.98 10.93
C ILE A 194 15.87 3.98 11.14
N ILE A 195 16.52 5.04 10.71
CA ILE A 195 17.95 5.28 10.82
C ILE A 195 18.19 6.19 12.02
N ARG A 196 18.94 5.70 13.01
CA ARG A 196 19.17 6.40 14.28
C ARG A 196 20.47 7.19 14.31
N ASN A 197 21.37 6.97 13.36
CA ASN A 197 22.68 7.58 13.30
C ASN A 197 23.34 7.37 11.92
N LYS A 198 24.45 8.07 11.67
CA LYS A 198 25.19 8.00 10.40
C LYS A 198 25.72 6.61 10.05
N LYS A 199 26.10 5.81 11.05
CA LYS A 199 26.56 4.43 10.82
C LYS A 199 25.45 3.55 10.24
N GLU A 200 24.22 3.68 10.74
CA GLU A 200 23.05 2.98 10.19
C GLU A 200 22.70 3.47 8.78
N GLU A 201 22.87 4.77 8.51
CA GLU A 201 22.69 5.35 7.17
C GLU A 201 23.70 4.75 6.18
N ASP A 202 24.98 4.72 6.53
CA ASP A 202 26.02 4.16 5.66
C ASP A 202 25.79 2.65 5.43
N SER A 203 25.34 1.93 6.46
CA SER A 203 24.95 0.51 6.35
C SER A 203 23.69 0.29 5.51
N TYR A 204 22.79 1.26 5.40
CA TYR A 204 21.62 1.15 4.53
C TYR A 204 22.04 1.15 3.06
N PHE A 205 22.98 2.01 2.70
CA PHE A 205 23.45 2.18 1.32
C PHE A 205 24.43 1.10 0.84
N THR A 206 24.72 0.08 1.64
CA THR A 206 25.36 -1.14 1.13
C THR A 206 24.38 -2.02 0.33
N GLU A 207 23.07 -1.85 0.54
CA GLU A 207 22.02 -2.66 -0.08
C GLU A 207 21.15 -1.85 -1.06
N TYR A 208 20.97 -0.54 -0.82
CA TYR A 208 20.07 0.32 -1.60
C TYR A 208 20.83 1.46 -2.28
N ASP A 209 20.40 1.87 -3.48
CA ASP A 209 20.99 3.02 -4.19
C ASP A 209 20.50 4.35 -3.58
N PRO A 210 21.42 5.26 -3.18
CA PRO A 210 21.07 6.62 -2.76
C PRO A 210 20.17 7.39 -3.73
N LYS A 211 20.35 7.23 -5.04
CA LYS A 211 19.57 7.93 -6.08
C LYS A 211 18.12 7.47 -6.16
N GLU A 212 17.85 6.26 -5.71
CA GLU A 212 16.51 5.65 -5.69
C GLU A 212 15.94 5.59 -4.26
N THR A 213 16.50 6.35 -3.33
CA THR A 213 16.08 6.37 -1.93
C THR A 213 15.39 7.69 -1.58
N VAL A 214 14.27 7.58 -0.86
CA VAL A 214 13.57 8.69 -0.21
C VAL A 214 14.08 8.82 1.21
N ILE A 215 14.37 10.06 1.61
CA ILE A 215 14.62 10.47 2.99
C ILE A 215 13.38 11.15 3.56
N GLN A 216 12.98 10.76 4.77
CA GLN A 216 11.77 11.26 5.42
C GLN A 216 12.00 11.50 6.92
N GLU A 217 11.41 12.57 7.46
CA GLU A 217 11.40 12.85 8.90
C GLU A 217 10.70 11.74 9.68
N TYR A 218 11.27 11.35 10.81
CA TYR A 218 10.65 10.38 11.71
C TYR A 218 9.64 11.07 12.64
N ILE A 219 8.38 10.64 12.57
CA ILE A 219 7.32 11.09 13.47
C ILE A 219 7.18 10.07 14.62
N PRO A 220 7.38 10.46 15.89
CA PRO A 220 7.39 9.54 17.04
C PRO A 220 5.97 9.25 17.58
N TYR A 221 4.97 9.18 16.71
CA TYR A 221 3.61 8.80 17.09
C TYR A 221 3.48 7.27 17.11
N ALA A 222 2.83 6.76 18.16
CA ALA A 222 2.69 5.32 18.37
C ALA A 222 1.53 4.71 17.57
N ASN A 223 0.56 5.53 17.14
CA ASN A 223 -0.64 5.04 16.48
C ASN A 223 -0.56 5.26 14.97
N GLU A 224 -0.93 4.22 14.23
CA GLU A 224 -1.02 4.22 12.78
C GLU A 224 -2.37 3.66 12.33
N VAL A 225 -2.93 4.26 11.29
CA VAL A 225 -4.20 3.82 10.71
C VAL A 225 -4.18 3.95 9.19
N GLY A 226 -4.81 3.01 8.51
CA GLY A 226 -5.09 3.09 7.09
C GLY A 226 -6.44 3.75 6.86
N ILE A 227 -6.48 4.84 6.10
CA ILE A 227 -7.71 5.54 5.71
C ILE A 227 -7.96 5.29 4.22
N LEU A 228 -8.96 4.46 3.91
CA LEU A 228 -9.42 4.25 2.53
C LEU A 228 -10.33 5.42 2.12
N TYR A 229 -10.01 6.05 0.99
CA TYR A 229 -10.71 7.22 0.46
C TYR A 229 -11.16 6.99 -0.98
N GLU A 230 -12.36 7.45 -1.30
CA GLU A 230 -12.92 7.39 -2.66
C GLU A 230 -13.66 8.67 -3.02
N ARG A 231 -13.39 9.22 -4.22
CA ARG A 231 -14.20 10.27 -4.82
C ARG A 231 -15.56 9.74 -5.27
N HIS A 232 -16.60 10.57 -5.18
CA HIS A 232 -17.94 10.15 -5.57
C HIS A 232 -18.02 9.99 -7.10
N LEU A 233 -18.65 8.90 -7.55
CA LEU A 233 -18.80 8.63 -8.99
C LEU A 233 -19.69 9.65 -9.69
N THR A 234 -20.68 10.22 -9.01
CA THR A 234 -21.58 11.25 -9.56
C THR A 234 -20.96 12.64 -9.51
N ASN A 235 -20.25 12.97 -8.43
CA ASN A 235 -19.52 14.22 -8.26
C ASN A 235 -18.08 13.95 -7.81
N ASP A 236 -17.16 13.82 -8.77
CA ASP A 236 -15.75 13.52 -8.53
C ASP A 236 -14.92 14.74 -8.11
N ASP A 237 -15.57 15.87 -7.85
CA ASP A 237 -14.94 17.02 -7.20
C ASP A 237 -14.89 16.85 -5.68
N HIS A 238 -15.56 15.83 -5.13
CA HIS A 238 -15.53 15.49 -3.71
C HIS A 238 -15.44 13.98 -3.52
N GLY A 239 -15.03 13.57 -2.32
CA GLY A 239 -14.99 12.19 -1.89
C GLY A 239 -15.29 12.02 -0.43
N SER A 240 -15.09 10.79 0.04
CA SER A 240 -15.30 10.45 1.44
C SER A 240 -14.39 9.31 1.87
N ILE A 241 -14.14 9.28 3.17
CA ILE A 241 -13.55 8.12 3.82
C ILE A 241 -14.54 6.94 3.74
N VAL A 242 -14.06 5.82 3.20
CA VAL A 242 -14.77 4.56 3.09
C VAL A 242 -14.52 3.68 4.30
N SER A 243 -13.26 3.58 4.73
CA SER A 243 -12.89 2.80 5.90
C SER A 243 -11.68 3.39 6.63
N ILE A 244 -11.62 3.12 7.93
CA ILE A 244 -10.53 3.48 8.83
C ILE A 244 -10.12 2.21 9.56
N THR A 245 -8.93 1.69 9.25
CA THR A 245 -8.43 0.42 9.76
C THR A 245 -7.19 0.63 10.61
N VAL A 246 -7.29 0.37 11.92
CA VAL A 246 -6.18 0.54 12.87
C VAL A 246 -5.25 -0.66 12.81
N LYS A 247 -3.93 -0.41 12.82
CA LYS A 247 -2.90 -1.44 12.97
C LYS A 247 -2.56 -1.58 14.45
N GLU A 248 -3.06 -2.63 15.11
CA GLU A 248 -2.76 -2.87 16.52
C GLU A 248 -1.37 -3.50 16.64
N SER A 249 -0.35 -2.66 16.78
CA SER A 249 1.05 -3.07 16.79
C SER A 249 1.86 -2.15 17.69
N SER A 250 2.55 -2.73 18.68
CA SER A 250 3.50 -2.05 19.55
C SER A 250 4.75 -1.60 18.76
N ASN A 251 4.65 -0.49 18.03
CA ASN A 251 5.78 0.38 17.64
C ASN A 251 7.00 -0.26 16.95
N LYS A 252 6.81 -1.33 16.17
CA LYS A 252 7.84 -1.79 15.22
C LYS A 252 7.42 -1.37 13.83
N ILE A 253 8.38 -1.03 12.96
CA ILE A 253 8.17 -0.91 11.51
C ILE A 253 7.57 -2.26 11.08
N LYS A 254 6.25 -2.38 11.11
CA LYS A 254 5.59 -3.65 10.85
C LYS A 254 5.07 -3.62 9.43
N GLU A 255 5.23 -4.78 8.83
CA GLU A 255 4.52 -5.27 7.66
C GLU A 255 3.01 -5.02 7.84
N GLY A 256 2.21 -5.01 6.77
CA GLY A 256 0.76 -4.77 6.86
C GLY A 256 0.01 -5.73 7.80
N CYS A 257 -1.28 -5.97 7.57
CA CYS A 257 -2.08 -6.87 8.42
C CYS A 257 -1.72 -8.36 8.22
N ARG A 258 -0.49 -8.75 8.56
CA ARG A 258 0.07 -10.10 8.43
C ARG A 258 0.92 -10.40 9.67
N ASN A 259 1.07 -11.69 10.01
CA ASN A 259 1.97 -12.19 11.06
C ASN A 259 1.85 -11.47 12.43
N GLY A 260 0.72 -11.66 13.12
CA GLY A 260 0.55 -11.17 14.51
C GLY A 260 0.31 -9.66 14.64
N VAL A 261 -0.16 -9.01 13.57
CA VAL A 261 -0.76 -7.66 13.60
C VAL A 261 -2.27 -7.82 13.45
N THR A 262 -3.01 -7.39 14.47
CA THR A 262 -4.48 -7.36 14.40
C THR A 262 -4.91 -6.06 13.74
N CYS A 263 -5.71 -6.16 12.68
CA CYS A 263 -6.28 -5.00 12.01
C CYS A 263 -7.77 -4.91 12.26
N ILE A 264 -8.17 -3.76 12.81
CA ILE A 264 -9.50 -3.57 13.40
C ILE A 264 -10.19 -2.44 12.66
N ASP A 265 -11.45 -2.70 12.27
CA ASP A 265 -12.31 -1.64 11.76
C ASP A 265 -12.63 -0.64 12.86
N ARG A 266 -12.30 0.63 12.65
CA ARG A 266 -12.67 1.72 13.55
C ARG A 266 -13.40 2.84 12.83
N THR A 267 -13.94 2.56 11.64
CA THR A 267 -14.60 3.55 10.78
C THR A 267 -15.71 4.29 11.53
N SER A 268 -16.64 3.57 12.16
CA SER A 268 -17.77 4.19 12.89
C SER A 268 -17.32 5.02 14.10
N ALA A 269 -16.18 4.69 14.71
CA ALA A 269 -15.67 5.35 15.90
C ALA A 269 -14.78 6.58 15.59
N LEU A 270 -14.12 6.59 14.42
CA LEU A 270 -13.10 7.58 14.08
C LEU A 270 -13.50 8.52 12.93
N ASN A 271 -14.43 8.11 12.06
CA ASN A 271 -14.84 8.93 10.92
C ASN A 271 -15.75 10.08 11.39
N SER A 272 -15.13 11.22 11.73
CA SER A 272 -15.83 12.45 12.03
C SER A 272 -16.05 13.29 10.76
N PRO A 273 -17.03 14.21 10.74
CA PRO A 273 -17.18 15.16 9.64
C PRO A 273 -15.93 15.99 9.38
N LYS A 274 -15.18 16.35 10.45
CA LYS A 274 -13.97 17.16 10.34
C LYS A 274 -12.82 16.39 9.71
N LEU A 275 -12.56 15.16 10.18
CA LEU A 275 -11.56 14.27 9.58
C LEU A 275 -11.87 14.02 8.10
N ASN A 276 -13.13 13.72 7.77
CA ASN A 276 -13.56 13.48 6.40
C ASN A 276 -13.29 14.70 5.49
N ASN A 277 -13.64 15.90 5.95
CA ASN A 277 -13.40 17.14 5.22
C ASN A 277 -11.91 17.44 5.03
N VAL A 278 -11.07 17.18 6.03
CA VAL A 278 -9.61 17.36 5.92
C VAL A 278 -9.03 16.37 4.91
N VAL A 279 -9.39 15.08 4.99
CA VAL A 279 -8.94 14.06 4.04
C VAL A 279 -9.38 14.40 2.62
N ASP A 280 -10.65 14.73 2.40
CA ASP A 280 -11.16 15.17 1.09
C ASP A 280 -10.40 16.39 0.57
N SER A 281 -10.20 17.41 1.41
CA SER A 281 -9.46 18.62 1.02
C SER A 281 -8.02 18.34 0.63
N ILE A 282 -7.35 17.37 1.26
CA ILE A 282 -5.99 16.95 0.90
C ILE A 282 -6.04 16.16 -0.42
N SER A 283 -6.92 15.16 -0.52
CA SER A 283 -7.07 14.31 -1.69
C SER A 283 -7.39 15.08 -2.97
N ARG A 284 -8.13 16.19 -2.88
CA ARG A 284 -8.44 17.05 -4.03
C ARG A 284 -7.22 17.83 -4.55
N LYS A 285 -6.21 18.07 -3.72
CA LYS A 285 -4.97 18.76 -4.11
C LYS A 285 -4.00 17.85 -4.85
N ILE A 286 -4.09 16.54 -4.64
CA ILE A 286 -3.25 15.55 -5.32
C ILE A 286 -3.83 15.32 -6.73
N PRO A 287 -3.10 15.69 -7.80
CA PRO A 287 -3.58 15.51 -9.16
C PRO A 287 -3.93 14.05 -9.42
N HIS A 288 -5.09 13.81 -10.03
CA HIS A 288 -5.54 12.47 -10.43
C HIS A 288 -5.72 11.44 -9.30
N PHE A 289 -5.70 11.84 -8.02
CA PHE A 289 -6.01 10.96 -6.90
C PHE A 289 -7.53 10.87 -6.68
N TYR A 290 -8.15 9.87 -7.30
CA TYR A 290 -9.59 9.60 -7.19
C TYR A 290 -9.93 8.53 -6.14
N LEU A 291 -9.05 7.54 -5.98
CA LEU A 291 -9.25 6.37 -5.14
C LEU A 291 -7.90 5.98 -4.54
N GLY A 292 -7.86 5.63 -3.26
CA GLY A 292 -6.62 5.18 -2.63
C GLY A 292 -6.73 5.04 -1.11
N ARG A 293 -5.62 4.64 -0.50
CA ARG A 293 -5.46 4.53 0.95
C ARG A 293 -4.33 5.45 1.41
N TYR A 294 -4.55 6.21 2.46
CA TYR A 294 -3.49 6.87 3.21
C TYR A 294 -3.08 6.01 4.39
N ASP A 295 -1.78 5.84 4.59
CA ASP A 295 -1.25 5.36 5.86
C ASP A 295 -0.86 6.60 6.68
N VAL A 296 -1.50 6.77 7.85
CA VAL A 296 -1.38 7.99 8.66
C VAL A 296 -0.96 7.67 10.08
N LEU A 297 -0.09 8.52 10.61
CA LEU A 297 0.35 8.53 12.01
C LEU A 297 -0.40 9.62 12.78
N TYR A 298 -0.81 9.32 14.01
CA TYR A 298 -1.57 10.24 14.84
C TYR A 298 -1.27 10.05 16.33
N GLU A 299 -1.44 11.12 17.12
CA GLU A 299 -1.11 11.10 18.55
C GLU A 299 -2.15 10.35 19.39
N ASN A 300 -3.44 10.64 19.18
CA ASN A 300 -4.56 9.97 19.83
C ASN A 300 -5.84 10.10 18.98
N GLU A 301 -6.90 9.35 19.34
CA GLU A 301 -8.13 9.31 18.55
C GLU A 301 -8.85 10.66 18.41
N ASP A 302 -8.78 11.53 19.42
CA ASP A 302 -9.42 12.84 19.38
C ASP A 302 -8.71 13.76 18.38
N GLU A 303 -7.37 13.79 18.41
CA GLU A 303 -6.54 14.49 17.42
C GLU A 303 -6.82 13.99 16.00
N LEU A 304 -6.93 12.68 15.80
CA LEU A 304 -7.29 12.11 14.51
C LEU A 304 -8.68 12.57 14.05
N ARG A 305 -9.71 12.48 14.92
CA ARG A 305 -11.06 12.97 14.62
C ARG A 305 -11.07 14.47 14.33
N ASP A 306 -10.15 15.23 14.92
CA ASP A 306 -9.98 16.65 14.66
C ASP A 306 -9.18 16.98 13.39
N GLY A 307 -8.68 15.95 12.70
CA GLY A 307 -7.91 16.09 11.47
C GLY A 307 -6.43 16.38 11.70
N ASN A 308 -5.92 16.25 12.93
CA ASN A 308 -4.52 16.43 13.26
C ASN A 308 -3.78 15.09 13.15
N PHE A 309 -3.13 14.87 12.01
CA PHE A 309 -2.38 13.64 11.71
C PHE A 309 -1.31 13.91 10.67
N TYR A 310 -0.37 12.97 10.53
CA TYR A 310 0.63 12.98 9.46
C TYR A 310 0.39 11.82 8.50
N ILE A 311 0.19 12.13 7.22
CA ILE A 311 0.23 11.14 6.15
C ILE A 311 1.69 10.76 5.93
N VAL A 312 2.02 9.47 6.07
CA VAL A 312 3.38 8.97 5.82
C VAL A 312 3.51 8.28 4.47
N GLU A 313 2.38 7.83 3.92
CA GLU A 313 2.28 7.22 2.60
C GLU A 313 0.89 7.43 1.99
N ALA A 314 0.86 7.68 0.67
CA ALA A 314 -0.35 7.76 -0.13
C ALA A 314 -0.35 6.66 -1.18
N ASN A 315 -1.12 5.60 -0.94
CA ASN A 315 -1.25 4.45 -1.81
C ASN A 315 -2.44 4.64 -2.74
N ALA A 316 -2.20 4.99 -4.01
CA ALA A 316 -3.29 5.28 -4.94
C ALA A 316 -3.82 4.01 -5.62
N GLN A 317 -3.18 3.61 -6.71
CA GLN A 317 -3.63 2.53 -7.57
C GLN A 317 -3.89 1.21 -6.82
N MET A 318 -2.94 0.82 -5.96
CA MET A 318 -3.03 -0.36 -5.08
C MET A 318 -3.36 0.00 -3.63
N GLY A 319 -4.09 1.10 -3.40
CA GLY A 319 -4.66 1.43 -2.10
C GLY A 319 -5.92 0.60 -1.82
N PHE A 320 -5.77 -0.57 -1.21
CA PHE A 320 -6.86 -1.40 -0.67
C PHE A 320 -7.02 -1.20 0.84
N ASP A 321 -8.16 -1.60 1.42
CA ASP A 321 -8.30 -1.66 2.88
C ASP A 321 -7.18 -2.54 3.46
N LEU A 322 -6.56 -2.13 4.56
CA LEU A 322 -5.49 -2.90 5.18
C LEU A 322 -5.93 -4.33 5.55
N ARG A 323 -7.22 -4.57 5.80
CA ARG A 323 -7.80 -5.92 5.93
C ARG A 323 -8.03 -6.50 4.54
N PRO A 324 -7.27 -7.52 4.12
CA PRO A 324 -7.44 -8.12 2.80
C PRO A 324 -8.88 -8.59 2.59
N PHE A 325 -9.39 -8.48 1.36
CA PHE A 325 -10.74 -8.88 0.93
C PHE A 325 -11.91 -8.08 1.51
N VAL A 326 -11.71 -7.26 2.54
CA VAL A 326 -12.75 -6.35 3.03
C VAL A 326 -12.95 -5.24 2.00
N HIS A 327 -14.21 -4.97 1.65
CA HIS A 327 -14.59 -4.04 0.57
C HIS A 327 -13.98 -4.34 -0.80
N PHE A 328 -13.49 -5.57 -1.08
CA PHE A 328 -12.83 -5.87 -2.35
C PHE A 328 -13.73 -5.63 -3.57
N GLU A 329 -14.99 -6.05 -3.51
CA GLU A 329 -15.95 -5.79 -4.59
C GLU A 329 -16.11 -4.29 -4.84
N ARG A 330 -16.29 -3.51 -3.78
CA ARG A 330 -16.37 -2.04 -3.86
C ARG A 330 -15.10 -1.45 -4.47
N TRP A 331 -13.93 -1.88 -3.98
CA TRP A 331 -12.62 -1.44 -4.47
C TRP A 331 -12.45 -1.71 -5.97
N PHE A 332 -12.88 -2.90 -6.42
CA PHE A 332 -12.85 -3.32 -7.81
C PHE A 332 -13.79 -2.46 -8.65
N PHE A 333 -15.08 -2.40 -8.29
CA PHE A 333 -16.08 -1.66 -9.06
C PHE A 333 -15.81 -0.16 -9.08
N ALA A 334 -15.37 0.43 -7.96
CA ALA A 334 -15.02 1.85 -7.91
C ALA A 334 -13.91 2.18 -8.91
N ARG A 335 -12.89 1.33 -9.03
CA ARG A 335 -11.80 1.49 -10.02
C ARG A 335 -12.28 1.30 -11.45
N THR A 336 -13.06 0.26 -11.72
CA THR A 336 -13.63 0.03 -13.05
C THR A 336 -14.45 1.24 -13.52
N LEU A 337 -15.35 1.74 -12.66
CA LEU A 337 -16.26 2.84 -12.97
C LEU A 337 -15.54 4.19 -13.05
N MET A 338 -14.64 4.48 -12.12
CA MET A 338 -13.86 5.72 -12.15
C MET A 338 -12.91 5.75 -13.35
N GLY A 339 -12.29 4.61 -13.68
CA GLY A 339 -11.46 4.45 -14.87
C GLY A 339 -12.21 4.74 -16.16
N LEU A 340 -13.39 4.12 -16.31
CA LEU A 340 -14.27 4.39 -17.45
C LEU A 340 -14.65 5.87 -17.52
N LYS A 341 -15.05 6.46 -16.39
CA LYS A 341 -15.41 7.87 -16.28
C LYS A 341 -14.26 8.80 -16.70
N ASN A 342 -13.04 8.54 -16.23
CA ASN A 342 -11.86 9.34 -16.57
C ASN A 342 -11.53 9.24 -18.06
N MET A 343 -11.66 8.05 -18.67
CA MET A 343 -11.51 7.88 -20.11
C MET A 343 -12.56 8.70 -20.89
N LEU A 344 -13.84 8.58 -20.51
CA LEU A 344 -14.94 9.31 -21.17
C LEU A 344 -14.81 10.84 -21.03
N LYS A 345 -14.23 11.33 -19.93
CA LYS A 345 -13.92 12.75 -19.70
C LYS A 345 -12.61 13.23 -20.35
N GLY A 346 -11.89 12.37 -21.07
CA GLY A 346 -10.59 12.71 -21.67
C GLY A 346 -9.47 12.97 -20.66
N ARG A 347 -9.61 12.48 -19.43
CA ARG A 347 -8.63 12.61 -18.33
C ARG A 347 -7.72 11.38 -18.19
N GLY A 348 -7.97 10.36 -19.01
CA GLY A 348 -7.18 9.12 -19.05
C GLY A 348 -5.93 9.22 -19.91
N TYR A 349 -5.19 8.12 -20.01
CA TYR A 349 -4.03 8.00 -20.87
C TYR A 349 -4.42 7.91 -22.35
N SER A 350 -3.61 8.53 -23.21
CA SER A 350 -3.65 8.25 -24.65
C SER A 350 -3.13 6.84 -24.94
N THR A 351 -3.46 6.30 -26.13
CA THR A 351 -2.98 4.98 -26.58
C THR A 351 -1.45 4.87 -26.51
N GLN A 352 -0.72 5.92 -26.91
CA GLN A 352 0.73 5.95 -26.87
C GLN A 352 1.27 5.96 -25.42
N SER A 353 0.61 6.68 -24.52
CA SER A 353 0.97 6.70 -23.10
C SER A 353 0.67 5.35 -22.43
N LEU A 354 -0.43 4.67 -22.80
CA LEU A 354 -0.72 3.31 -22.32
C LEU A 354 0.36 2.31 -22.70
N LEU A 355 0.87 2.34 -23.93
CA LEU A 355 1.96 1.44 -24.35
C LEU A 355 3.25 1.69 -23.56
N ARG A 356 3.64 2.96 -23.38
CA ARG A 356 4.81 3.33 -22.58
C ARG A 356 4.64 2.90 -21.13
N LEU A 357 3.46 3.14 -20.58
CA LEU A 357 3.10 2.75 -19.23
C LEU A 357 3.13 1.23 -19.05
N SER A 358 2.62 0.48 -20.02
CA SER A 358 2.64 -0.99 -20.03
C SER A 358 4.07 -1.52 -19.90
N HIS A 359 4.99 -0.98 -20.69
CA HIS A 359 6.41 -1.33 -20.59
C HIS A 359 6.99 -0.98 -19.21
N HIS A 360 6.64 0.21 -18.69
CA HIS A 360 7.11 0.69 -17.40
C HIS A 360 6.61 -0.18 -16.23
N THR A 361 5.31 -0.50 -16.16
CA THR A 361 4.74 -1.30 -15.06
C THR A 361 5.25 -2.74 -15.08
N VAL A 362 5.48 -3.32 -16.27
CA VAL A 362 6.14 -4.64 -16.41
C VAL A 362 7.59 -4.57 -15.95
N SER A 363 8.34 -3.53 -16.33
CA SER A 363 9.72 -3.34 -15.86
C SER A 363 9.78 -3.24 -14.33
N ASN A 364 8.91 -2.43 -13.71
CA ASN A 364 8.85 -2.29 -12.25
C ASN A 364 8.44 -3.59 -11.57
N CYS A 365 7.49 -4.34 -12.13
CA CYS A 365 7.10 -5.65 -11.63
C CYS A 365 8.30 -6.60 -11.56
N ILE A 366 9.13 -6.64 -12.61
CA ILE A 366 10.33 -7.48 -12.67
C ILE A 366 11.40 -6.99 -11.69
N THR A 367 11.73 -5.70 -11.74
CA THR A 367 12.77 -5.08 -10.89
C THR A 367 12.44 -5.20 -9.41
N CYS A 368 11.20 -4.92 -9.02
CA CYS A 368 10.76 -4.98 -7.63
C CYS A 368 10.41 -6.40 -7.15
N ARG A 369 10.35 -7.38 -8.07
CA ARG A 369 9.81 -8.74 -7.80
C ARG A 369 8.44 -8.68 -7.11
N ASP A 370 7.60 -7.82 -7.64
CA ASP A 370 6.30 -7.48 -7.08
C ASP A 370 5.26 -7.39 -8.19
N TRP A 371 4.41 -8.42 -8.26
CA TRP A 371 3.41 -8.54 -9.31
C TRP A 371 2.31 -7.48 -9.20
N GLU A 372 2.09 -6.90 -8.02
CA GLU A 372 1.10 -5.83 -7.85
C GLU A 372 1.48 -4.58 -8.66
N LYS A 373 2.77 -4.38 -8.94
CA LYS A 373 3.28 -3.25 -9.71
C LYS A 373 2.87 -3.28 -11.18
N ILE A 374 2.43 -4.42 -11.72
CA ILE A 374 1.92 -4.47 -13.11
C ILE A 374 0.65 -3.61 -13.29
N PHE A 375 -0.13 -3.44 -12.21
CA PHE A 375 -1.33 -2.61 -12.20
C PHE A 375 -1.04 -1.16 -11.86
N SER A 376 0.20 -0.82 -11.51
CA SER A 376 0.55 0.45 -10.91
C SER A 376 1.63 1.21 -11.64
N CYS A 377 1.28 2.42 -12.10
CA CYS A 377 2.23 3.45 -12.47
C CYS A 377 3.13 3.83 -11.28
N TYR A 378 2.62 3.61 -10.06
CA TYR A 378 3.22 4.04 -8.82
C TYR A 378 2.76 3.23 -7.59
N THR A 379 3.66 2.46 -7.00
CA THR A 379 4.04 2.45 -5.58
C THR A 379 5.26 1.59 -5.43
#